data_AF-A0A3C0FAJ6-F1
#
_entry.id   AF-A0A3C0FAJ6-F1
#
_cell.length_a   1.000
_cell.length_b   1.000
_cell.length_c   1.000
_cell.angle_alpha   90.00
_cell.angle_beta   90.00
_cell.angle_gamma   90.00
#
_symmetry.space_group_name_H-M   'P 1'
#
loop_
_entity.id
_entity.type
_entity.pdbx_description
1 polymer ?
#
loop_
_entity_poly.entity_id
_entity_poly.type
_entity_poly.pdbx_seq_one_letter_code
_entity_poly.pdbx_strand_id
1 'polypeptide(L)'
;MYEGEPAEGMSITCTVCGARLEVVTTHPAVETRRYVQAPEAEIRERAENFARLRGYRFDEMKEPILKGLLTNHRRFGDFYCPCRFDNIPEHICPCLETRLGEVRKAGRCLCGLFLRAD
;
A
#
# COMPACT_ATOMS: atom_id res chain seq x y z
N MET A 1 12.63 7.40 8.61
CA MET A 1 11.43 8.18 8.96
C MET A 1 11.82 9.64 8.83
N TYR A 2 10.95 10.51 8.33
CA TYR A 2 11.34 11.92 8.14
C TYR A 2 11.45 12.61 9.50
N GLU A 3 12.52 13.38 9.70
CA GLU A 3 12.85 14.06 10.96
C GLU A 3 12.70 15.60 10.86
N GLY A 4 12.05 16.11 9.80
CA GLY A 4 11.80 17.54 9.61
C GLY A 4 10.33 17.93 9.68
N GLU A 5 10.06 19.24 9.60
CA GLU A 5 8.71 19.76 9.42
C GLU A 5 8.23 19.49 7.98
N PRO A 6 6.95 19.08 7.78
CA PRO A 6 6.40 18.88 6.44
C PRO A 6 6.33 20.22 5.70
N ALA A 7 6.72 20.22 4.43
CA ALA A 7 6.66 21.39 3.55
C ALA A 7 5.72 21.11 2.37
N GLU A 8 5.10 22.15 1.82
CA GLU A 8 4.25 22.01 0.63
C GLU A 8 5.03 21.45 -0.57
N GLY A 9 4.40 20.55 -1.33
CA GLY A 9 5.03 19.79 -2.42
C GLY A 9 5.93 18.63 -1.95
N MET A 10 6.14 18.48 -0.64
CA MET A 10 6.94 17.37 -0.12
C MET A 10 6.21 16.04 -0.31
N SER A 11 6.97 15.01 -0.71
CA SER A 11 6.50 13.64 -0.76
C SER A 11 6.72 12.92 0.57
N ILE A 12 5.67 12.29 1.10
CA ILE A 12 5.73 11.46 2.32
C ILE A 12 5.11 10.09 2.09
N THR A 13 5.45 9.11 2.93
CA THR A 13 4.85 7.77 2.89
C THR A 13 3.77 7.64 3.95
N CYS A 14 2.57 7.22 3.57
CA CYS A 14 1.51 6.88 4.50
C CYS A 14 1.92 5.68 5.36
N THR A 15 2.00 5.85 6.67
CA THR A 15 2.39 4.79 7.62
C THR A 15 1.33 3.69 7.76
N VAL A 16 0.09 3.96 7.34
CA VAL A 16 -1.02 3.02 7.38
C VAL A 16 -0.96 2.03 6.23
N CYS A 17 -0.75 2.50 4.99
CA CYS A 17 -0.92 1.70 3.78
C CYS A 17 0.28 1.70 2.82
N GLY A 18 1.35 2.45 3.11
CA GLY A 18 2.54 2.56 2.26
C GLY A 18 2.39 3.47 1.04
N ALA A 19 1.22 4.06 0.80
CA ALA A 19 1.00 4.94 -0.34
C ALA A 19 1.88 6.19 -0.25
N ARG A 20 2.38 6.64 -1.40
CA ARG A 20 3.05 7.93 -1.53
C ARG A 20 2.03 9.05 -1.54
N LEU A 21 2.25 10.05 -0.70
CA LEU A 21 1.40 11.23 -0.56
C LEU A 21 2.22 12.47 -0.87
N GLU A 22 1.55 13.51 -1.34
CA GLU A 22 2.08 14.86 -1.50
C GLU A 22 1.44 15.77 -0.47
N VAL A 23 2.24 16.55 0.23
CA VAL A 23 1.76 17.62 1.13
C VAL A 23 1.23 18.77 0.27
N VAL A 24 -0.06 19.06 0.40
CA VAL A 24 -0.77 20.08 -0.39
C VAL A 24 -0.70 21.43 0.30
N THR A 25 -1.03 21.46 1.59
CA THR A 25 -0.87 22.63 2.43
C THR A 25 -0.41 22.24 3.83
N THR A 26 0.26 23.16 4.51
CA THR A 26 0.72 23.00 5.90
C THR A 26 -0.04 23.89 6.88
N HIS A 27 -0.84 24.84 6.36
CA HIS A 27 -1.61 25.79 7.16
C HIS A 27 -3.04 25.92 6.60
N PRO A 28 -4.09 25.83 7.43
CA PRO A 28 -4.07 25.78 8.90
C PRO A 28 -3.75 24.39 9.47
N ALA A 29 -3.69 23.37 8.63
CA ALA A 29 -3.32 22.01 8.98
C ALA A 29 -2.55 21.36 7.82
N VAL A 30 -1.82 20.29 8.13
CA VAL A 30 -1.17 19.49 7.10
C VAL A 30 -2.22 18.68 6.35
N GLU A 31 -2.45 19.06 5.09
CA GLU A 31 -3.29 18.31 4.17
C GLU A 31 -2.42 17.58 3.17
N THR A 32 -2.84 16.37 2.82
CA THR A 32 -2.11 15.52 1.88
C THR A 32 -3.05 14.94 0.86
N ARG A 33 -2.55 14.74 -0.36
CA ARG A 33 -3.24 13.99 -1.41
C ARG A 33 -2.43 12.77 -1.83
N ARG A 34 -3.07 11.78 -2.47
CA ARG A 34 -2.32 10.71 -3.14
C ARG A 34 -1.43 11.33 -4.22
N TYR A 35 -0.16 10.92 -4.24
CA TYR A 35 0.77 11.35 -5.28
C TYR A 35 0.38 10.72 -6.62
N VAL A 36 0.28 11.53 -7.67
CA VAL A 36 -0.14 11.06 -9.00
C VAL A 36 1.01 10.35 -9.69
N GLN A 37 0.81 9.06 -9.99
CA GLN A 37 1.79 8.23 -10.68
C GLN A 37 1.11 7.15 -11.52
N ALA A 38 1.87 6.52 -12.43
CA ALA A 38 1.36 5.41 -13.21
C ALA A 38 0.93 4.25 -12.27
N PRO A 39 -0.21 3.57 -12.50
CA PRO A 39 -0.71 2.57 -11.56
C PRO A 39 0.27 1.45 -11.22
N GLU A 40 1.10 1.04 -12.19
CA GLU A 40 2.15 0.04 -11.96
C GLU A 40 3.24 0.55 -11.02
N ALA A 41 3.69 1.79 -11.20
CA ALA A 41 4.64 2.41 -10.28
C ALA A 41 4.01 2.56 -8.89
N GLU A 42 2.74 2.96 -8.82
CA GLU A 42 2.02 3.14 -7.56
C GLU A 42 1.96 1.86 -6.74
N ILE A 43 1.48 0.76 -7.31
CA ILE A 43 1.27 -0.46 -6.52
C ILE A 43 2.59 -1.11 -6.11
N ARG A 44 3.62 -1.02 -6.96
CA ARG A 44 4.95 -1.51 -6.65
C ARG A 44 5.55 -0.74 -5.48
N GLU A 45 5.57 0.59 -5.58
CA GLU A 45 6.09 1.46 -4.52
C GLU A 45 5.28 1.31 -3.21
N ARG A 46 3.94 1.27 -3.31
CA ARG A 46 3.04 1.10 -2.16
C ARG A 46 3.29 -0.22 -1.44
N ALA A 47 3.45 -1.32 -2.18
CA ALA A 47 3.76 -2.62 -1.59
C ALA A 47 5.14 -2.62 -0.92
N GLU A 48 6.17 -2.11 -1.58
CA GLU A 48 7.54 -2.02 -1.03
C GLU A 48 7.57 -1.18 0.25
N ASN A 49 6.94 0.00 0.23
CA ASN A 49 6.85 0.87 1.39
C ASN A 49 6.14 0.20 2.55
N PHE A 50 5.01 -0.47 2.28
CA PHE A 50 4.28 -1.16 3.32
C PHE A 50 5.09 -2.33 3.92
N ALA A 51 5.76 -3.13 3.07
CA ALA A 51 6.61 -4.22 3.54
C ALA A 51 7.77 -3.69 4.40
N ARG A 52 8.48 -2.66 3.93
CA ARG A 52 9.57 -2.01 4.67
C ARG A 52 9.11 -1.45 6.01
N LEU A 53 7.97 -0.75 6.06
CA LEU A 53 7.43 -0.17 7.29
C LEU A 53 7.02 -1.23 8.32
N ARG A 54 6.67 -2.44 7.86
CA ARG A 54 6.19 -3.52 8.71
C ARG A 54 7.22 -4.61 8.99
N GLY A 55 8.40 -4.55 8.36
CA GLY A 55 9.40 -5.61 8.43
C GLY A 55 8.92 -6.91 7.77
N TYR A 56 8.18 -6.79 6.65
CA TYR A 56 7.73 -7.93 5.87
C TYR A 56 8.66 -8.17 4.69
N ARG A 57 8.65 -9.41 4.18
CA ARG A 57 9.33 -9.81 2.96
C ARG A 57 8.32 -10.23 1.88
N PHE A 58 8.85 -10.42 0.69
CA PHE A 58 8.15 -10.99 -0.46
C PHE A 58 8.77 -12.34 -0.83
N ASP A 59 8.02 -13.16 -1.56
CA ASP A 59 8.48 -14.41 -2.17
C ASP A 59 8.17 -14.41 -3.68
N GLU A 60 8.20 -15.58 -4.33
CA GLU A 60 7.88 -15.75 -5.74
C GLU A 60 6.45 -15.32 -6.14
N MET A 61 5.52 -15.22 -5.18
CA MET A 61 4.13 -14.83 -5.43
C MET A 61 3.96 -13.32 -5.63
N LYS A 62 5.00 -12.52 -5.35
CA LYS A 62 4.96 -11.06 -5.48
C LYS A 62 4.47 -10.60 -6.85
N GLU A 63 5.13 -11.01 -7.92
CA GLU A 63 4.83 -10.52 -9.27
C GLU A 63 3.44 -10.97 -9.78
N PRO A 64 3.04 -12.26 -9.63
CA PRO A 64 1.68 -12.68 -9.95
C PRO A 64 0.59 -11.85 -9.23
N ILE A 65 0.78 -11.55 -7.95
CA ILE A 65 -0.22 -10.80 -7.18
C ILE A 65 -0.26 -9.33 -7.58
N LEU A 66 0.89 -8.69 -7.80
CA LEU A 66 0.96 -7.31 -8.30
C LEU A 66 0.27 -7.18 -9.67
N LYS A 67 0.43 -8.17 -10.55
CA LYS A 67 -0.30 -8.23 -11.83
C LYS A 67 -1.82 -8.36 -11.65
N GLY A 68 -2.25 -9.16 -10.67
CA GLY A 68 -3.67 -9.26 -10.29
C GLY A 68 -4.24 -7.92 -9.81
N LEU A 69 -3.51 -7.24 -8.94
CA LEU A 69 -3.86 -5.90 -8.43
C LEU A 69 -3.97 -4.87 -9.58
N LEU A 70 -3.03 -4.90 -10.53
CA LEU A 70 -3.07 -4.01 -11.70
C LEU A 70 -4.25 -4.31 -12.63
N THR A 71 -4.58 -5.58 -12.82
CA THR A 71 -5.76 -5.98 -13.58
C THR A 71 -7.04 -5.43 -12.92
N ASN A 72 -7.15 -5.53 -11.60
CA ASN A 72 -8.28 -4.99 -10.86
C ASN A 72 -8.33 -3.47 -10.90
N HIS A 73 -7.20 -2.77 -10.79
CA HIS A 73 -7.15 -1.31 -10.96
C HIS A 73 -7.66 -0.88 -12.34
N ARG A 74 -7.22 -1.53 -13.42
CA ARG A 74 -7.69 -1.21 -14.78
C ARG A 74 -9.21 -1.44 -14.95
N ARG A 75 -9.76 -2.43 -14.24
CA ARG A 75 -11.17 -2.82 -14.36
C ARG A 75 -12.11 -2.02 -13.44
N PHE A 76 -11.65 -1.68 -12.24
CA PHE A 76 -12.49 -1.17 -11.15
C PHE A 76 -12.01 0.16 -10.55
N GLY A 77 -10.84 0.66 -10.95
CA GLY A 77 -10.33 1.97 -10.55
C GLY A 77 -9.52 2.03 -9.25
N ASP A 78 -9.34 0.92 -8.52
CA ASP A 78 -8.39 0.83 -7.38
C ASP A 78 -7.82 -0.60 -7.26
N PHE A 79 -6.78 -0.78 -6.45
CA PHE A 79 -6.03 -2.02 -6.29
C PHE A 79 -6.74 -3.03 -5.37
N TYR A 80 -7.97 -3.42 -5.71
CA TYR A 80 -8.71 -4.46 -4.97
C TYR A 80 -7.94 -5.80 -4.97
N CYS A 81 -7.84 -6.47 -3.81
CA CYS A 81 -7.12 -7.74 -3.69
C CYS A 81 -7.66 -8.77 -4.69
N PRO A 82 -6.81 -9.41 -5.50
CA PRO A 82 -7.25 -10.49 -6.39
C PRO A 82 -7.73 -11.74 -5.62
N CYS A 83 -7.52 -11.77 -4.30
CA CYS A 83 -7.90 -12.85 -3.39
C CYS A 83 -9.28 -12.69 -2.73
N ARG A 84 -9.97 -11.56 -2.96
CA ARG A 84 -11.25 -11.25 -2.34
C ARG A 84 -12.36 -11.30 -3.39
N PHE A 85 -13.55 -11.70 -2.96
CA PHE A 85 -14.71 -11.81 -3.83
C PHE A 85 -15.32 -10.45 -4.16
N ASP A 86 -15.53 -9.61 -3.14
CA ASP A 86 -16.15 -8.30 -3.30
C ASP A 86 -15.12 -7.17 -3.48
N ASN A 87 -15.45 -6.17 -4.32
CA ASN A 87 -14.66 -4.95 -4.50
C ASN A 87 -15.13 -3.84 -3.56
N ILE A 88 -14.94 -4.05 -2.26
CA ILE A 88 -15.24 -3.05 -1.20
C ILE A 88 -13.96 -2.34 -0.75
N PRO A 89 -14.05 -1.10 -0.19
CA PRO A 89 -12.87 -0.32 0.20
C PRO A 89 -11.89 -1.05 1.13
N GLU A 90 -12.38 -1.93 1.99
CA GLU A 90 -11.60 -2.76 2.91
C GLU A 90 -10.65 -3.70 2.17
N HIS A 91 -10.98 -4.09 0.94
CA HIS A 91 -10.21 -5.02 0.12
C HIS A 91 -9.17 -4.36 -0.77
N ILE A 92 -9.05 -3.03 -0.76
CA ILE A 92 -7.99 -2.31 -1.48
C ILE A 92 -6.63 -2.62 -0.82
N CYS A 93 -5.67 -3.11 -1.59
CA CYS A 93 -4.37 -3.55 -1.11
C CYS A 93 -3.48 -2.39 -0.60
N PRO A 94 -2.88 -2.45 0.61
CA PRO A 94 -3.04 -3.52 1.60
C PRO A 94 -4.43 -3.51 2.23
N CYS A 95 -5.11 -4.67 2.18
CA CYS A 95 -6.47 -4.79 2.68
C CYS A 95 -6.53 -4.58 4.20
N LEU A 96 -7.73 -4.38 4.75
CA LEU A 96 -7.94 -4.07 6.16
C LEU A 96 -7.29 -5.12 7.07
N GLU A 97 -7.47 -6.41 6.80
CA GLU A 97 -6.92 -7.49 7.63
C GLU A 97 -5.39 -7.47 7.63
N THR A 98 -4.78 -7.25 6.47
CA THR A 98 -3.33 -7.10 6.33
C THR A 98 -2.83 -5.87 7.10
N ARG A 99 -3.54 -4.73 7.02
CA ARG A 99 -3.23 -3.51 7.80
C ARG A 99 -3.36 -3.73 9.31
N LEU A 100 -4.33 -4.56 9.74
CA LEU A 100 -4.56 -4.94 11.13
C LEU A 100 -3.61 -6.04 11.65
N GLY A 101 -2.63 -6.44 10.85
CA GLY A 101 -1.53 -7.31 11.28
C GLY A 101 -1.77 -8.80 11.07
N GLU A 102 -2.64 -9.19 10.14
CA GLU A 102 -2.81 -10.58 9.70
C GLU A 102 -1.47 -11.27 9.42
N VAL A 103 -0.55 -10.62 8.69
CA VAL A 103 0.78 -11.16 8.37
C VAL A 103 1.58 -11.54 9.62
N ARG A 104 1.52 -10.72 10.67
CA ARG A 104 2.22 -11.03 11.94
C ARG A 104 1.64 -12.26 12.62
N LYS A 105 0.31 -12.41 12.59
CA LYS A 105 -0.42 -13.49 13.25
C LYS A 105 -0.32 -14.81 12.48
N ALA A 106 -0.54 -14.77 11.17
CA ALA A 106 -0.64 -15.95 10.30
C ALA A 106 0.66 -16.27 9.53
N GLY A 107 1.70 -15.44 9.66
CA GLY A 107 2.96 -15.58 8.92
C GLY A 107 2.92 -15.01 7.50
N ARG A 108 1.72 -14.85 6.91
CA ARG A 108 1.48 -14.21 5.62
C ARG A 108 0.09 -13.59 5.55
N CYS A 109 -0.15 -12.67 4.62
CA CYS A 109 -1.52 -12.25 4.29
C CYS A 109 -2.23 -13.33 3.46
N LEU A 110 -3.56 -13.27 3.37
CA LEU A 110 -4.36 -14.29 2.67
C LEU A 110 -3.87 -14.60 1.24
N CYS A 111 -3.52 -13.58 0.46
CA CYS A 111 -3.03 -13.79 -0.90
C CYS A 111 -1.57 -14.25 -0.98
N GLY A 112 -0.79 -14.14 0.10
CA GLY A 112 0.62 -14.45 0.11
C GLY A 112 1.55 -13.32 -0.35
N LEU A 113 1.05 -12.11 -0.65
CA LEU A 113 1.90 -11.00 -1.08
C LEU A 113 2.92 -10.59 -0.02
N PHE A 114 2.48 -10.48 1.24
CA PHE A 114 3.34 -10.08 2.35
C PHE A 114 3.56 -11.26 3.28
N LEU A 115 4.83 -11.55 3.57
CA LEU A 115 5.25 -12.59 4.49
C LEU A 115 5.98 -11.96 5.68
N ARG A 116 5.86 -12.56 6.86
CA ARG A 116 6.66 -12.19 8.01
C ARG A 116 8.14 -12.44 7.69
N ALA A 117 9.01 -11.48 8.00
CA ALA A 117 10.44 -11.76 8.09
C ALA A 117 10.66 -12.58 9.37
N ASP A 118 10.83 -13.89 9.23
CA ASP A 118 11.39 -14.76 10.28
C ASP A 118 12.91 -14.56 10.43
#